data_AF-A0A919WIY9-F1
#
_entry.id   AF-A0A919WIY9-F1
#
_cell.length_a   1.000
_cell.length_b   1.000
_cell.length_c   1.000
_cell.angle_alpha   90.00
_cell.angle_beta   90.00
_cell.angle_gamma   90.00
#
_symmetry.space_group_name_H-M   'P 1'
#
loop_
_entity.id
_entity.type
_entity.pdbx_description
1 polymer ?
#
loop_
_entity_poly.entity_id
_entity_poly.type
_entity_poly.pdbx_seq_one_letter_code
_entity_poly.pdbx_strand_id
1 'polypeptide(L)' 'MGRLKQLLLLITVVGQLLGIVMLFFNVVVAVLIFILYGVAILAIFILLIVERLKEKEEDDENDYRNY' A
#
# COMPACT_ATOMS: atom_id res chain seq x y z
N MET A 1 -13.31 -1.05 2.89
CA MET A 1 -11.95 -1.14 2.32
C MET A 1 -11.94 -2.26 1.28
N GLY A 2 -11.39 -2.03 0.08
CA GLY A 2 -11.26 -3.08 -0.92
C GLY A 2 -10.37 -4.23 -0.43
N ARG A 3 -10.68 -5.48 -0.82
CA ARG A 3 -9.94 -6.70 -0.40
C ARG A 3 -8.43 -6.59 -0.69
N LEU A 4 -8.05 -5.92 -1.78
CA LEU A 4 -6.66 -5.67 -2.16
C LEU A 4 -5.90 -4.83 -1.11
N LYS A 5 -6.51 -3.74 -0.62
CA LYS A 5 -5.91 -2.89 0.42
C LYS A 5 -5.68 -3.66 1.72
N GLN A 6 -6.64 -4.51 2.07
CA GLN A 6 -6.57 -5.29 3.30
C GLN A 6 -5.45 -6.36 3.23
N LEU A 7 -5.30 -7.01 2.07
CA LEU A 7 -4.18 -7.94 1.82
C LEU A 7 -2.84 -7.22 1.81
N LEU A 8 -2.73 -6.06 1.13
CA LEU A 8 -1.52 -5.25 1.12
C LEU A 8 -1.09 -4.83 2.53
N LEU A 9 -2.04 -4.33 3.33
CA LEU A 9 -1.78 -3.96 4.72
C LEU A 9 -1.32 -5.16 5.55
N LEU A 10 -1.98 -6.31 5.42
CA LEU A 10 -1.61 -7.53 6.14
C LEU A 10 -0.19 -7.98 5.76
N ILE A 11 0.14 -8.01 4.47
CA ILE A 11 1.49 -8.35 3.98
C ILE A 11 2.52 -7.37 4.53
N THR A 12 2.24 -6.07 4.56
CA THR A 12 3.17 -5.09 5.12
C THR A 12 3.41 -5.28 6.61
N VAL A 13 2.38 -5.54 7.41
CA VAL A 13 2.52 -5.78 8.86
C VAL A 13 3.32 -7.06 9.12
N VAL A 14 3.01 -8.15 8.42
CA VAL A 14 3.73 -9.42 8.56
C VAL A 14 5.19 -9.28 8.09
N GLY A 15 5.41 -8.61 6.96
CA GLY A 15 6.75 -8.35 6.43
C GLY A 15 7.61 -7.50 7.38
N GLN A 16 7.02 -6.50 8.04
CA GLN A 16 7.71 -5.69 9.03
C GLN A 16 8.13 -6.52 10.25
N LEU A 17 7.21 -7.33 10.79
CA LEU A 17 7.51 -8.21 11.93
C LEU A 17 8.60 -9.24 11.58
N LEU A 18 8.51 -9.85 10.40
CA LEU A 18 9.54 -10.77 9.90
C LEU A 18 10.90 -10.07 9.70
N GLY A 19 10.90 -8.84 9.18
CA GLY A 19 12.11 -8.04 9.01
C GLY A 19 12.81 -7.75 10.35
N ILE A 20 12.03 -7.40 11.39
CA ILE A 20 12.56 -7.17 12.73
C ILE A 20 13.17 -8.46 13.31
N VAL A 21 12.48 -9.60 13.17
CA VAL A 21 13.01 -10.90 13.63
C VAL A 21 14.30 -11.26 12.87
N MET A 22 14.34 -11.04 11.56
CA MET A 22 15.50 -11.30 10.72
C MET A 22 16.74 -10.48 11.09
N LEU A 23 16.60 -9.29 11.70
CA LEU A 23 17.76 -8.51 12.17
C LEU A 23 18.63 -9.30 13.16
N PHE A 24 18.05 -10.22 13.92
CA PHE A 24 18.75 -11.04 14.90
C PHE A 24 19.42 -12.29 14.30
N PHE A 25 19.03 -12.69 13.08
CA PHE A 25 19.58 -13.88 12.41
C PHE A 25 20.53 -13.51 11.27
N ASN A 26 20.13 -12.57 10.42
CA ASN A 26 20.91 -12.16 9.26
C ASN A 26 20.56 -10.73 8.83
N VAL A 27 21.47 -9.80 9.15
CA VAL A 27 21.29 -8.36 8.86
C VAL A 27 21.16 -8.08 7.36
N VAL A 28 21.85 -8.83 6.50
CA VAL A 28 21.78 -8.63 5.03
C VAL A 28 20.37 -8.96 4.51
N VAL A 29 19.80 -10.07 4.98
CA VAL A 29 18.43 -10.47 4.59
C VAL A 29 17.41 -9.50 5.19
N ALA A 30 17.62 -9.04 6.42
CA ALA A 30 16.76 -8.04 7.04
C ALA A 30 16.73 -6.73 6.23
N VAL A 31 17.89 -6.24 5.79
CA VAL A 31 18.00 -5.03 4.94
C VAL A 31 17.20 -5.20 3.64
N LEU A 32 17.32 -6.35 2.97
CA LEU A 32 16.53 -6.64 1.76
C LEU A 32 15.02 -6.64 2.04
N ILE A 33 14.60 -7.23 3.17
CA ILE A 33 13.19 -7.23 3.58
C ILE A 33 12.70 -5.82 3.87
N PHE A 34 13.50 -4.97 4.51
CA PHE A 34 13.13 -3.57 4.77
C PHE A 34 13.06 -2.73 3.50
N ILE A 35 13.92 -2.97 2.50
CA ILE A 35 13.81 -2.32 1.19
C ILE A 35 12.51 -2.72 0.51
N LEU A 36 12.18 -4.02 0.49
CA LEU A 36 10.94 -4.52 -0.09
C LEU A 36 9.71 -3.95 0.63
N TYR A 37 9.76 -3.86 1.96
CA TYR A 37 8.72 -3.24 2.78
C TYR A 37 8.52 -1.76 2.42
N GLY A 38 9.61 -1.00 2.23
CA GLY A 38 9.54 0.40 1.80
C GLY A 38 8.85 0.56 0.44
N VAL A 39 9.16 -0.33 -0.52
CA VAL A 39 8.49 -0.35 -1.83
C VAL A 39 6.99 -0.69 -1.71
N ALA A 40 6.64 -1.65 -0.86
CA ALA A 40 5.25 -2.01 -0.61
C ALA A 40 4.43 -0.85 -0.01
N ILE A 41 5.02 -0.07 0.90
CA ILE A 41 4.41 1.16 1.42
C ILE A 41 4.16 2.17 0.30
N LEU A 42 5.15 2.42 -0.56
CA LEU A 42 5.00 3.35 -1.68
C LEU A 42 3.86 2.90 -2.61
N ALA A 43 3.75 1.60 -2.90
CA ALA A 43 2.65 1.06 -3.70
C ALA A 43 1.28 1.30 -3.04
N ILE A 44 1.18 1.17 -1.71
CA ILE A 44 -0.06 1.47 -0.97
C ILE A 44 -0.41 2.96 -1.11
N PHE A 45 0.56 3.86 -0.98
CA PHE A 45 0.32 5.30 -1.15
C PHE A 45 -0.19 5.64 -2.55
N ILE A 46 0.43 5.09 -3.59
CA ILE A 46 -0.01 5.30 -4.98
C ILE A 46 -1.43 4.78 -5.16
N LEU A 47 -1.73 3.57 -4.66
CA LEU A 47 -3.06 2.98 -4.78
C LEU A 47 -4.13 3.84 -4.08
N LEU A 48 -3.82 4.39 -2.91
CA LEU A 48 -4.72 5.31 -2.21
C LEU A 48 -4.92 6.61 -2.99
N ILE A 49 -3.88 7.17 -3.60
CA ILE A 49 -3.98 8.39 -4.43
C ILE A 49 -4.84 8.13 -5.67
N VAL A 50 -4.62 7.00 -6.36
CA VAL A 50 -5.39 6.63 -7.55
C VAL A 50 -6.86 6.43 -7.23
N GLU A 51 -7.18 5.76 -6.12
CA GLU A 51 -8.58 5.64 -5.68
C GLU A 51 -9.20 7.01 -5.41
N ARG A 52 -8.48 7.94 -4.77
CA ARG A 52 -8.97 9.30 -4.53
C ARG A 52 -9.17 10.12 -5.80
N LEU A 53 -8.34 9.89 -6.82
CA LEU A 53 -8.51 10.54 -8.13
C LEU A 53 -9.72 9.95 -8.85
N LYS A 54 -9.89 8.63 -8.81
CA LYS A 54 -11.04 7.95 -9.42
C LYS A 54 -12.37 8.34 -8.77
N GLU A 55 -12.40 8.47 -7.45
CA GLU A 55 -13.58 8.98 -6.72
C GLU A 55 -13.98 10.38 -7.21
N LYS A 56 -13.01 11.27 -7.51
CA LYS A 56 -13.29 12.61 -8.03
C LYS A 56 -13.72 12.61 -9.49
N GLU A 57 -13.16 11.73 -10.31
CA GLU A 57 -13.53 11.56 -11.71
C GLU A 57 -14.96 11.04 -11.85
N GLU A 58 -15.36 10.06 -11.02
CA GLU A 58 -16.75 9.55 -11.00
C GLU A 58 -17.78 10.61 -10.53
N ASP A 59 -17.38 11.55 -9.67
CA ASP A 59 -18.21 12.70 -9.25
C ASP A 59 -18.33 13.77 -10.36
N ASP A 60 -17.25 14.04 -11.11
CA ASP A 60 -17.27 15.00 -12.23
C ASP A 60 -18.02 14.45 -13.46
N GLU A 61 -17.95 13.15 -13.75
CA GLU A 61 -18.70 12.51 -14.85
C GLU A 61 -20.22 12.42 -14.58
N ASN A 62 -20.63 12.32 -13.32
CA ASN A 62 -22.05 12.27 -12.93
C ASN A 62 -22.65 13.65 -12.56
N ASP A 63 -21.97 14.74 -12.94
CA ASP A 63 -22.48 16.09 -12.71
C ASP A 63 -23.62 16.43 -13.68
N TYR A 64 -24.84 16.00 -13.35
CA TYR A 64 -26.08 16.35 -14.04
C TYR A 64 -26.52 17.82 -13.86
N ARG A 65 -25.62 18.76 -13.54
CA ARG A 65 -25.91 20.20 -13.38
C ARG A 65 -26.17 20.97 -14.67
N ASN A 66 -26.41 20.28 -15.79
CA ASN A 66 -26.73 20.88 -17.09
C ASN A 66 -28.18 20.56 -17.52
N TYR A 67 -29.16 20.96 -16.70
CA TYR A 67 -30.57 21.01 -17.08
C TYR A 67 -31.16 22.39 -16.77
#